data_AF-A0AAW6YQM5-F1
#
_entry.id   AF-A0AAW6YQM5-F1
#
_cell.length_a   1.000
_cell.length_b   1.000
_cell.length_c   1.000
_cell.angle_alpha   90.00
_cell.angle_beta   90.00
_cell.angle_gamma   90.00
#
_symmetry.space_group_name_H-M   'P 1'
#
loop_
_entity.id
_entity.type
_entity.pdbx_description
1 polymer ?
#
loop_
_entity_poly.entity_id
_entity_poly.type
_entity_poly.pdbx_seq_one_letter_code
_entity_poly.pdbx_strand_id
1 'polypeptide(L)' 'TDYDIEMLREMGYTNGVENYSRHMDGRSEGEPPYTLLDFFPDDFLIMVDESHMTMGQIKGMYNGDRSRKEMLVNYGF' A
#
# COMPACT_ATOMS: atom_id res chain seq x y z
N THR A 1 17.79 -3.48 5.04
CA THR A 1 17.45 -4.77 4.41
C THR A 1 17.83 -5.96 5.27
N ASP A 2 19.11 -6.26 5.53
CA ASP A 2 19.47 -7.48 6.28
C ASP A 2 18.93 -7.50 7.73
N TYR A 3 18.98 -6.34 8.39
CA TYR A 3 18.37 -6.16 9.72
C TYR A 3 16.88 -6.48 9.74
N ASP A 4 16.15 -6.06 8.70
CA ASP A 4 14.70 -6.31 8.60
C ASP A 4 14.40 -7.80 8.44
N ILE A 5 15.21 -8.52 7.66
CA ILE A 5 15.07 -9.97 7.46
C ILE A 5 15.39 -10.72 8.75
N GLU A 6 16.39 -10.28 9.52
CA GLU A 6 16.71 -10.85 10.83
C GLU A 6 15.54 -10.65 11.81
N MET A 7 15.04 -9.42 11.93
CA MET A 7 13.88 -9.10 12.77
C MET A 7 12.63 -9.90 12.39
N LEU A 8 12.34 -10.04 11.09
CA LEU A 8 11.22 -10.86 10.62
C LEU A 8 11.37 -12.35 10.98
N ARG A 9 12.59 -12.89 10.98
CA ARG A 9 12.86 -14.28 11.34
C ARG A 9 12.80 -14.54 12.84
N GLU A 10 13.31 -13.62 13.65
CA GLU A 10 13.40 -13.80 15.10
C GLU A 10 12.13 -13.37 15.84
N MET A 11 11.57 -12.22 15.46
CA MET A 11 10.47 -11.57 16.17
C MET A 11 9.13 -11.70 15.43
N GLY A 12 9.14 -12.10 14.16
CA GLY A 12 7.95 -12.19 13.31
C GLY A 12 7.43 -10.84 12.80
N TYR A 13 8.11 -9.73 13.11
CA TYR A 13 7.80 -8.40 12.59
C TYR A 13 9.07 -7.53 12.51
N THR A 14 9.02 -6.50 11.67
CA THR A 14 10.03 -5.42 11.63
C THR A 14 9.32 -4.08 11.49
N ASN A 15 10.04 -2.98 11.73
CA ASN A 15 9.52 -1.65 11.45
C ASN A 15 9.37 -1.45 9.94
N GLY A 16 8.27 -0.85 9.50
CA GLY A 16 8.02 -0.65 8.08
C GLY A 16 7.70 -1.95 7.32
N VAL A 17 7.14 -2.95 8.01
CA VAL A 17 6.78 -4.26 7.43
C VAL A 17 5.88 -4.12 6.18
N GLU A 18 5.08 -3.06 6.09
CA GLU A 18 4.23 -2.75 4.95
C GLU A 18 5.00 -2.54 3.63
N ASN A 19 6.29 -2.19 3.69
CA ASN A 19 7.16 -2.11 2.52
C ASN A 19 7.41 -3.48 1.88
N TYR A 20 7.19 -4.56 2.63
CA TYR A 20 7.28 -5.95 2.17
C TYR A 20 5.91 -6.55 1.80
N SER A 21 4.83 -5.76 1.85
CA SER A 21 3.44 -6.21 1.63
C SER A 21 3.28 -7.09 0.40
N ARG A 22 3.82 -6.69 -0.76
CA ARG A 22 3.75 -7.48 -2.00
C ARG A 22 4.28 -8.92 -1.81
N HIS A 23 5.40 -9.06 -1.10
CA HIS A 23 6.03 -10.36 -0.86
C HIS A 23 5.24 -11.20 0.14
N MET A 24 4.65 -10.56 1.16
CA MET A 24 3.87 -11.25 2.19
C MET A 24 2.51 -11.73 1.65
N ASP A 25 1.88 -10.93 0.78
CA ASP A 25 0.60 -11.27 0.15
C ASP A 25 0.76 -12.26 -1.02
N GLY A 26 1.99 -12.54 -1.47
CA GLY A 26 2.25 -13.37 -2.65
C GLY A 26 1.87 -12.71 -3.98
N ARG A 27 1.74 -11.38 -4.02
CA ARG A 27 1.31 -10.62 -5.19
C ARG A 27 2.39 -10.49 -6.27
N SER A 28 1.96 -10.48 -7.52
CA SER A 28 2.81 -10.20 -8.68
C SER A 28 3.24 -8.72 -8.70
N GLU A 29 4.30 -8.41 -9.45
CA GLU A 29 4.70 -7.02 -9.64
C GLU A 29 3.61 -6.23 -10.38
N GLY A 30 3.27 -5.04 -9.87
CA GLY A 30 2.21 -4.19 -10.42
C GLY A 30 0.78 -4.62 -10.03
N GLU A 31 0.61 -5.76 -9.36
CA GLU A 31 -0.70 -6.21 -8.89
C GLU A 31 -1.22 -5.31 -7.76
N PRO A 32 -2.50 -4.84 -7.84
CA PRO A 32 -3.09 -3.98 -6.81
C PRO A 32 -3.02 -4.61 -5.41
N PRO A 33 -2.81 -3.80 -4.35
CA PRO A 33 -2.88 -4.30 -2.98
C PRO A 33 -4.31 -4.58 -2.55
N TYR A 34 -4.46 -5.49 -1.59
CA TYR A 34 -5.68 -5.58 -0.81
C TYR A 34 -5.88 -4.28 -0.02
N THR A 35 -7.14 -3.88 0.09
CA THR A 35 -7.61 -2.67 0.72
C THR A 35 -8.82 -2.98 1.59
N LEU A 36 -9.39 -1.95 2.21
CA LEU A 36 -10.66 -2.06 2.92
C LEU A 36 -11.80 -2.56 2.02
N LEU A 37 -11.76 -2.27 0.71
CA LEU A 37 -12.85 -2.63 -0.20
C LEU A 37 -12.97 -4.14 -0.38
N ASP A 38 -11.85 -4.88 -0.29
CA ASP A 38 -11.80 -6.33 -0.45
C ASP A 38 -12.45 -7.11 0.71
N PHE A 39 -12.80 -6.42 1.80
CA PHE A 39 -13.55 -6.99 2.93
C PHE A 39 -15.07 -6.95 2.72
N PHE A 40 -15.56 -6.17 1.74
CA PHE A 40 -16.97 -6.06 1.45
C PHE A 40 -17.42 -7.16 0.46
N PRO A 41 -18.68 -7.61 0.54
CA PRO A 41 -19.29 -8.40 -0.53
C PRO A 41 -19.29 -7.64 -1.86
N ASP A 42 -19.29 -8.36 -2.98
CA ASP A 42 -19.25 -7.77 -4.34
C ASP A 42 -20.41 -6.80 -4.63
N ASP A 43 -21.54 -6.91 -3.92
CA ASP A 43 -22.76 -6.12 -4.10
C ASP A 43 -22.91 -4.96 -3.11
N PHE A 44 -21.82 -4.57 -2.42
CA PHE A 44 -21.84 -3.45 -1.49
C PHE A 44 -22.13 -2.08 -2.14
N LEU A 45 -22.65 -1.16 -1.34
CA LEU A 45 -22.91 0.23 -1.74
C LEU A 45 -21.80 1.15 -1.21
N ILE A 46 -21.22 1.96 -2.09
CA ILE A 46 -20.36 3.09 -1.73
C ILE A 46 -21.13 4.39 -1.87
N MET A 47 -21.10 5.21 -0.83
CA MET A 47 -21.52 6.61 -0.90
C MET A 47 -20.29 7.51 -0.83
N VAL A 48 -20.13 8.37 -1.83
CA VAL A 48 -19.03 9.34 -1.90
C VAL A 48 -19.60 10.72 -1.59
N ASP A 49 -19.36 11.17 -0.36
CA ASP A 49 -19.71 12.53 0.03
C ASP A 49 -18.79 13.55 -0.64
N GLU A 50 -19.32 14.73 -0.93
CA GLU A 50 -18.65 15.83 -1.64
C GLU A 50 -17.88 15.36 -2.89
N SER A 51 -18.52 14.55 -3.72
CA SER A 51 -17.90 13.86 -4.85
C SER A 51 -17.15 14.78 -5.82
N HIS A 52 -17.58 16.02 -5.96
CA HIS A 52 -16.93 17.05 -6.79
C HIS A 52 -15.50 17.37 -6.33
N MET A 53 -15.18 17.14 -5.05
CA MET A 53 -13.84 17.24 -4.47
C MET A 53 -13.20 15.87 -4.28
N THR A 54 -13.93 14.93 -3.66
CA THR A 54 -13.41 13.62 -3.22
C THR A 54 -12.89 12.77 -4.38
N MET A 55 -13.53 12.81 -5.56
CA MET A 55 -13.07 12.05 -6.73
C MET A 55 -11.72 12.53 -7.25
N GLY A 56 -11.48 13.85 -7.23
CA GLY A 56 -10.20 14.44 -7.59
C GLY A 56 -9.10 14.02 -6.63
N GLN A 57 -9.40 14.00 -5.33
CA GLN A 57 -8.49 13.53 -4.29
C GLN A 57 -8.10 12.05 -4.48
N ILE A 58 -9.08 11.15 -4.64
CA ILE A 58 -8.83 9.71 -4.85
C ILE A 58 -7.91 9.48 -6.06
N LYS A 59 -8.18 10.17 -7.19
CA LYS A 59 -7.35 10.08 -8.40
C LYS A 59 -5.91 10.55 -8.16
N GLY A 60 -5.71 11.53 -7.28
CA GLY A 60 -4.40 12.07 -6.93
C GLY A 60 -3.57 11.19 -6.00
N MET A 61 -4.21 10.33 -5.19
CA MET A 61 -3.53 9.56 -4.12
C MET A 61 -2.39 8.69 -4.65
N TYR A 62 -2.62 7.94 -5.74
CA TYR A 62 -1.61 7.07 -6.32
C TYR A 62 -0.37 7.85 -6.77
N ASN A 63 -0.54 8.96 -7.47
CA ASN A 63 0.58 9.75 -7.98
C ASN A 63 1.38 10.40 -6.83
N GLY A 64 0.70 10.85 -5.78
CA GLY A 64 1.35 11.41 -4.60
C GLY A 64 2.15 10.36 -3.82
N ASP A 65 1.57 9.18 -3.59
CA ASP A 65 2.28 8.08 -2.92
C ASP A 65 3.47 7.58 -3.75
N ARG A 66 3.27 7.39 -5.05
CA ARG A 66 4.31 6.96 -5.98
C ARG A 66 5.50 7.93 -5.99
N SER A 67 5.26 9.22 -6.16
CA SER A 67 6.33 10.24 -6.19
C SER A 67 7.18 10.21 -4.91
N ARG A 68 6.54 10.12 -3.74
CA ARG A 68 7.25 10.02 -2.46
C ARG A 68 8.04 8.70 -2.33
N LYS A 69 7.44 7.57 -2.72
CA LYS A 69 8.12 6.27 -2.64
C LYS A 69 9.28 6.16 -3.63
N GLU A 70 9.14 6.68 -4.85
CA GLU A 70 10.22 6.73 -5.84
C GLU A 70 11.43 7.51 -5.30
N MET A 71 11.21 8.62 -4.58
CA MET A 71 12.29 9.37 -3.94
C MET A 71 13.02 8.54 -2.87
N LEU A 72 12.29 7.76 -2.07
CA LEU A 72 12.89 6.87 -1.07
C LEU A 72 13.69 5.73 -1.73
N VAL A 73 13.17 5.14 -2.79
CA VAL A 73 13.88 4.09 -3.55
C VAL A 73 15.16 4.61 -4.19
N ASN A 74 15.12 5.83 -4.74
CA ASN A 74 16.26 6.41 -5.44
C ASN A 74 17.32 7.00 -4.50
N TYR A 75 16.92 7.49 -3.32
CA TYR A 75 17.79 8.32 -2.47
C TYR A 75 17.69 8.08 -0.96
N GLY A 76 16.70 7.30 -0.48
CA GLY A 76 16.37 7.18 0.94
C GLY A 76 16.71 5.82 1.58
N PHE A 77 17.06 4.82 0.78
CA PHE A 77 17.43 3.48 1.21
C PHE A 77 18.77 3.04 0.59
#